data_AF-A0A7C1IDH7-F1
#
_entry.id   AF-A0A7C1IDH7-F1
#
_cell.length_a   1.000
_cell.length_b   1.000
_cell.length_c   1.000
_cell.angle_alpha   90.00
_cell.angle_beta   90.00
_cell.angle_gamma   90.00
#
_symmetry.space_group_name_H-M   'P 1'
#
loop_
_entity.id
_entity.type
_entity.pdbx_description
1 polymer ?
#
loop_
_entity_poly.entity_id
_entity_poly.type
_entity_poly.pdbx_seq_one_letter_code
_entity_poly.pdbx_strand_id
1 'polypeptide(L)'
;MKKAFVLIVVIISLIMVGCAPKVMVPPKIDLTKYEKVGLVQLTSNSEGNLTPYLTERLLEAILEDQPGIMVLELGREEDLLYELGFSTMTPDAIRALGDNYGVKTVMTGVLDFTEPST
;
A
#
# COMPACT_ATOMS: atom_id res chain seq x y z
N MET A 1 39.63 -38.98 -25.50
CA MET A 1 38.80 -39.36 -24.33
C MET A 1 38.89 -38.37 -23.17
N LYS A 2 40.09 -38.02 -22.65
CA LYS A 2 40.24 -37.07 -21.53
C LYS A 2 39.65 -35.67 -21.77
N LYS A 3 39.84 -35.09 -22.97
CA LYS A 3 39.29 -33.76 -23.33
C LYS A 3 37.76 -33.73 -23.41
N ALA A 4 37.15 -34.81 -23.90
CA ALA A 4 35.69 -34.94 -23.97
C ALA A 4 35.08 -35.09 -22.57
N PHE A 5 35.75 -35.83 -21.68
CA PHE A 5 35.33 -35.97 -20.28
C PHE A 5 35.38 -34.62 -19.53
N VAL A 6 36.46 -33.85 -19.70
CA VAL A 6 36.57 -32.50 -19.11
C VAL A 6 35.47 -31.58 -19.62
N LEU A 7 35.16 -31.63 -20.92
CA LEU A 7 34.12 -30.80 -21.53
C LEU A 7 32.72 -31.14 -20.97
N ILE A 8 32.43 -32.42 -20.76
CA ILE A 8 31.17 -32.88 -20.15
C ILE A 8 31.05 -32.41 -18.71
N VAL A 9 32.12 -32.49 -17.91
CA VAL A 9 32.13 -32.02 -16.52
C VAL A 9 31.90 -30.51 -16.44
N VAL A 10 32.50 -29.73 -17.33
CA VAL A 10 32.30 -28.26 -17.38
C VAL A 10 30.85 -27.92 -17.76
N ILE A 11 30.26 -28.62 -18.72
CA ILE A 11 28.86 -28.41 -19.12
C ILE A 11 27.91 -28.74 -17.97
N ILE A 12 28.12 -29.87 -17.27
CA ILE A 12 27.30 -30.25 -16.11
C ILE A 12 27.42 -29.21 -14.98
N SER A 13 28.64 -28.68 -14.75
CA SER A 13 28.86 -27.63 -13.76
C SER A 13 28.14 -26.32 -14.11
N LEU A 14 28.04 -25.97 -15.40
CA LEU A 14 27.32 -24.75 -15.83
C LEU A 14 25.80 -24.88 -15.66
N ILE A 15 25.24 -26.06 -15.89
CA ILE A 15 23.80 -26.31 -15.75
C ILE A 15 23.35 -26.19 -14.28
N MET A 16 24.22 -26.57 -13.33
CA MET A 16 23.93 -26.50 -11.89
C MET A 16 23.85 -25.06 -11.33
N VAL A 17 24.44 -24.06 -11.99
CA VAL A 17 24.50 -22.66 -11.48
C VAL A 17 23.26 -21.83 -11.87
N GLY A 18 22.42 -22.33 -12.79
CA GLY A 18 21.31 -21.57 -13.38
C GLY A 18 19.94 -21.66 -12.68
N CYS A 19 19.77 -22.51 -11.67
CA CYS A 19 18.46 -22.77 -11.04
C CYS A 19 18.33 -22.12 -9.66
N ALA A 20 18.32 -20.79 -9.60
CA ALA A 20 17.80 -20.09 -8.42
C ALA A 20 16.32 -19.71 -8.68
N PRO A 21 15.37 -20.12 -7.82
CA PRO A 21 13.98 -19.70 -7.98
C PRO A 21 13.90 -18.19 -7.81
N LYS A 22 13.37 -17.50 -8.82
CA LYS A 22 13.12 -16.06 -8.77
C LYS A 22 11.92 -15.83 -7.85
N VAL A 23 12.18 -15.56 -6.57
CA VAL A 23 11.12 -15.26 -5.61
C VAL A 23 10.65 -13.83 -5.87
N MET A 24 9.43 -13.69 -6.36
CA MET A 24 8.78 -12.39 -6.42
C MET A 24 8.34 -12.02 -5.01
N VAL A 25 9.07 -11.07 -4.40
CA VAL A 25 8.66 -10.47 -3.13
C VAL A 25 7.77 -9.28 -3.48
N PRO A 26 6.53 -9.21 -2.97
CA PRO A 26 5.68 -8.06 -3.21
C PRO A 26 6.32 -6.81 -2.60
N PRO A 27 6.14 -5.63 -3.22
CA PRO A 27 6.59 -4.39 -2.62
C PRO A 27 5.90 -4.21 -1.27
N LYS A 28 6.69 -3.97 -0.22
CA LYS A 28 6.18 -3.67 1.14
C LYS A 28 6.47 -2.22 1.46
N ILE A 29 5.45 -1.49 1.89
CA ILE A 29 5.61 -0.15 2.45
C ILE A 29 5.90 -0.31 3.94
N ASP A 30 7.07 0.14 4.36
CA ASP A 30 7.47 0.15 5.76
C ASP A 30 6.90 1.40 6.45
N LEU A 31 5.77 1.23 7.15
CA LEU A 31 5.03 2.29 7.82
C LEU A 31 5.75 2.80 9.08
N THR A 32 6.70 2.03 9.64
CA THR A 32 7.47 2.45 10.82
C THR A 32 8.32 3.70 10.59
N LYS A 33 8.65 3.98 9.32
CA LYS A 33 9.35 5.19 8.89
C LYS A 33 8.46 6.43 8.87
N TYR A 34 7.15 6.26 8.99
CA TYR A 34 6.15 7.30 8.91
C TYR A 34 5.49 7.41 10.29
N GLU A 35 6.01 8.30 11.15
CA GLU A 35 5.67 8.42 12.57
C GLU A 35 4.17 8.26 12.88
N LYS A 36 3.36 9.25 12.48
CA LYS A 36 1.92 9.28 12.65
C LYS A 36 1.28 9.43 11.27
N VAL A 37 0.53 8.42 10.88
CA VAL A 37 -0.15 8.32 9.58
C VAL A 37 -1.61 8.71 9.76
N GLY A 38 -2.08 9.68 8.99
CA GLY A 38 -3.50 9.98 8.88
C GLY A 38 -4.13 9.10 7.80
N LEU A 39 -5.23 8.41 8.12
CA LEU A 39 -6.02 7.63 7.17
C LEU A 39 -7.31 8.41 6.86
N VAL A 40 -7.43 8.88 5.63
CA VAL A 40 -8.70 9.41 5.12
C VAL A 40 -9.61 8.24 4.79
N GLN A 41 -10.89 8.35 5.15
CA GLN A 41 -11.88 7.31 4.85
C GLN A 41 -11.87 7.00 3.35
N LEU A 42 -11.89 5.71 3.01
CA LEU A 42 -11.90 5.26 1.63
C LEU A 42 -13.12 5.83 0.88
N THR A 43 -12.94 6.19 -0.38
CA THR A 43 -14.04 6.56 -1.26
C THR A 43 -14.42 5.37 -2.14
N SER A 44 -15.62 5.38 -2.72
CA SER A 44 -16.07 4.30 -3.61
C SER A 44 -17.03 4.80 -4.69
N ASN A 45 -17.02 4.11 -5.83
CA ASN A 45 -17.99 4.29 -6.91
C ASN A 45 -19.31 3.51 -6.71
N SER A 46 -19.44 2.68 -5.66
CA SER A 46 -20.62 1.83 -5.43
C SER A 46 -21.73 2.57 -4.67
N GLU A 47 -22.99 2.29 -5.03
CA GLU A 47 -24.17 2.77 -4.30
C GLU A 47 -24.33 1.98 -2.98
N GLY A 48 -23.59 2.37 -1.94
CA GLY A 48 -23.69 1.75 -0.62
C GLY A 48 -22.77 2.39 0.44
N ASN A 49 -23.10 2.19 1.72
CA ASN A 49 -22.30 2.70 2.84
C ASN A 49 -21.27 1.67 3.34
N LEU A 50 -20.50 1.08 2.42
CA LEU A 50 -19.45 0.10 2.76
C LEU A 50 -18.13 0.75 3.15
N THR A 51 -17.92 2.02 2.78
CA THR A 51 -16.63 2.68 2.96
C THR A 51 -16.18 2.83 4.42
N PRO A 52 -17.04 3.12 5.42
CA PRO A 52 -16.59 3.18 6.81
C PRO A 52 -16.09 1.80 7.27
N TYR A 53 -16.88 0.76 7.04
CA TYR A 53 -16.53 -0.61 7.40
C TYR A 53 -15.23 -1.09 6.74
N LEU A 54 -15.02 -0.76 5.47
CA LEU A 54 -13.79 -1.14 4.76
C LEU A 54 -12.58 -0.32 5.22
N THR A 55 -12.78 0.93 5.64
CA THR A 55 -11.72 1.76 6.25
C THR A 55 -11.28 1.16 7.58
N GLU A 56 -12.24 0.79 8.45
CA GLU A 56 -11.97 0.09 9.71
C GLU A 56 -11.23 -1.23 9.45
N ARG A 57 -11.70 -2.03 8.49
CA ARG A 57 -11.08 -3.32 8.15
C ARG A 57 -9.65 -3.17 7.63
N LEU A 58 -9.40 -2.13 6.84
CA LEU A 58 -8.07 -1.80 6.35
C LEU A 58 -7.15 -1.36 7.51
N LEU A 59 -7.67 -0.53 8.42
CA LEU A 59 -6.95 -0.09 9.61
C LEU A 59 -6.55 -1.28 10.49
N GLU A 60 -7.47 -2.22 10.75
CA GLU A 60 -7.18 -3.48 11.46
C GLU A 60 -6.05 -4.26 10.78
N ALA A 61 -6.14 -4.48 9.46
CA ALA A 61 -5.13 -5.23 8.72
C ALA A 61 -3.75 -4.56 8.75
N ILE A 62 -3.71 -3.22 8.69
CA ILE A 62 -2.48 -2.44 8.79
C ILE A 62 -1.83 -2.62 10.18
N LEU A 63 -2.62 -2.52 11.24
CA LEU A 63 -2.14 -2.65 12.62
C LEU A 63 -1.71 -4.08 12.96
N GLU A 64 -2.34 -5.10 12.37
CA GLU A 64 -1.95 -6.50 12.48
C GLU A 64 -0.61 -6.79 11.78
N ASP A 65 -0.41 -6.28 10.55
CA ASP A 65 0.81 -6.54 9.76
C ASP A 65 2.00 -5.71 10.25
N GLN A 66 1.76 -4.49 10.77
CA GLN A 66 2.79 -3.55 11.19
C GLN A 66 2.51 -3.04 12.61
N PRO A 67 2.74 -3.85 13.66
CA PRO A 67 2.46 -3.46 15.03
C PRO A 67 3.33 -2.27 15.47
N GLY A 68 2.75 -1.40 16.30
CA GLY A 68 3.44 -0.26 16.90
C GLY A 68 3.44 1.03 16.05
N ILE A 69 2.83 1.01 14.86
CA ILE A 69 2.58 2.23 14.09
C ILE A 69 1.37 2.99 14.66
N MET A 70 1.37 4.32 14.51
CA MET A 70 0.26 5.16 14.90
C MET A 70 -0.52 5.60 13.67
N VAL A 71 -1.73 5.05 13.51
CA VAL A 71 -2.65 5.45 12.44
C VAL A 71 -3.84 6.16 13.06
N LEU A 72 -4.15 7.35 12.55
CA LEU A 72 -5.29 8.18 12.97
C LEU A 72 -6.29 8.25 11.82
N GLU A 73 -7.50 7.74 12.03
CA GLU A 73 -8.59 7.98 11.07
C GLU A 73 -9.01 9.45 11.12
N LEU A 74 -8.98 10.11 9.96
CA LEU A 74 -9.25 11.55 9.83
C LEU A 74 -10.73 11.84 9.52
N GLY A 75 -11.45 10.87 8.96
CA GLY A 75 -12.83 11.02 8.49
C GLY A 75 -12.95 11.14 6.97
N ARG A 76 -14.09 11.63 6.49
CA ARG A 76 -14.42 11.68 5.06
C ARG A 76 -13.67 12.80 4.35
N GLU A 77 -13.19 12.52 3.14
CA GLU A 77 -12.48 13.50 2.31
C GLU A 77 -13.28 14.79 2.11
N GLU A 78 -14.58 14.69 1.80
CA GLU A 78 -15.41 15.87 1.55
C GLU A 78 -15.57 16.78 2.77
N ASP A 79 -15.69 16.19 3.97
CA ASP A 79 -15.81 16.96 5.22
C ASP A 79 -14.48 17.64 5.56
N LEU A 80 -13.38 16.90 5.43
CA LEU A 80 -12.01 17.38 5.65
C LEU A 80 -11.64 18.55 4.73
N LEU A 81 -11.96 18.42 3.44
CA LEU A 81 -11.70 19.47 2.45
C LEU A 81 -12.58 20.69 2.71
N TYR A 82 -13.85 20.50 3.04
CA TYR A 82 -14.77 21.58 3.40
C TYR A 82 -14.27 22.37 4.61
N GLU A 83 -13.84 21.70 5.67
CA GLU A 83 -13.31 22.33 6.89
C GLU A 83 -12.05 23.17 6.61
N LEU A 84 -11.19 22.70 5.69
CA LEU A 84 -9.94 23.36 5.34
C LEU A 84 -10.10 24.38 4.19
N GLY A 85 -11.30 24.54 3.63
CA GLY A 85 -11.57 25.49 2.54
C GLY A 85 -11.02 25.05 1.18
N PHE A 86 -10.81 23.76 0.96
CA PHE A 86 -10.38 23.18 -0.30
C PHE A 86 -11.54 22.46 -1.00
N SER A 87 -11.46 22.33 -2.32
CA SER A 87 -12.42 21.57 -3.12
C SER A 87 -11.92 20.20 -3.55
N THR A 88 -10.60 19.96 -3.48
CA THR A 88 -9.94 18.73 -3.93
C THR A 88 -8.69 18.47 -3.09
N MET A 89 -8.26 17.22 -3.02
CA MET A 89 -7.04 16.77 -2.34
C MET A 89 -5.76 17.20 -3.07
N THR A 90 -5.50 18.51 -3.12
CA THR A 90 -4.28 19.10 -3.68
C THR A 90 -3.09 18.93 -2.73
N PRO A 91 -1.83 19.12 -3.19
CA PRO A 91 -0.67 19.11 -2.30
C PRO A 91 -0.77 20.10 -1.12
N ASP A 92 -1.43 21.25 -1.32
CA ASP A 92 -1.64 22.23 -0.26
C ASP A 92 -2.73 21.79 0.74
N ALA A 93 -3.78 21.11 0.25
CA ALA A 93 -4.78 20.48 1.12
C ALA A 93 -4.15 19.38 1.99
N ILE A 94 -3.27 18.54 1.42
CA ILE A 94 -2.55 17.50 2.16
C ILE A 94 -1.64 18.09 3.24
N ARG A 95 -0.94 19.20 2.93
CA ARG A 95 -0.15 19.93 3.93
C ARG A 95 -1.01 20.48 5.06
N ALA A 96 -2.13 21.13 4.72
CA ALA A 96 -3.07 21.66 5.69
C ALA A 96 -3.66 20.56 6.59
N LEU A 97 -3.96 19.37 6.04
CA LEU A 97 -4.35 18.19 6.82
C LEU A 97 -3.24 17.76 7.79
N GLY A 98 -1.99 17.70 7.30
CA GLY A 98 -0.83 17.38 8.11
C GLY A 98 -0.66 18.33 9.31
N ASP A 99 -0.78 19.63 9.05
CA ASP A 99 -0.66 20.68 10.07
C ASP A 99 -1.83 20.66 11.07
N ASN A 100 -3.07 20.46 10.60
CA ASN A 100 -4.28 20.48 11.44
C ASN A 100 -4.41 19.25 12.35
N TYR A 101 -4.07 18.05 11.84
CA TYR A 101 -4.22 16.78 12.57
C TYR A 101 -2.89 16.26 13.16
N GLY A 102 -1.79 16.99 12.93
CA GLY A 102 -0.46 16.65 13.40
C GLY A 102 0.08 15.35 12.82
N VAL A 103 -0.21 15.07 11.55
CA VAL A 103 0.24 13.86 10.83
C VAL A 103 1.29 14.23 9.79
N LYS A 104 2.34 13.41 9.65
CA LYS A 104 3.40 13.65 8.64
C LYS A 104 3.16 12.92 7.33
N THR A 105 2.18 12.04 7.32
CA THR A 105 1.85 11.19 6.18
C THR A 105 0.35 11.03 6.14
N VAL A 106 -0.24 11.18 4.96
CA VAL A 106 -1.66 11.01 4.72
C VAL A 106 -1.83 9.86 3.74
N MET A 107 -2.68 8.90 4.10
CA MET A 107 -3.08 7.77 3.28
C MET A 107 -4.51 8.00 2.82
N THR A 108 -4.72 7.90 1.51
CA THR A 108 -6.02 7.99 0.85
C THR A 108 -6.22 6.75 -0.03
N GLY A 109 -7.46 6.44 -0.38
CA GLY A 109 -7.74 5.29 -1.23
C GLY A 109 -9.14 5.33 -1.83
N VAL A 110 -9.25 4.74 -3.03
CA VAL A 110 -10.50 4.62 -3.78
C VAL A 110 -10.79 3.14 -4.00
N LEU A 111 -12.03 2.74 -3.76
CA LEU A 111 -12.54 1.40 -4.00
C LEU A 111 -13.43 1.39 -5.24
N ASP A 112 -12.87 0.89 -6.34
CA ASP A 112 -13.56 0.74 -7.62
C ASP A 112 -14.18 -0.66 -7.72
N PHE A 113 -15.49 -0.73 -7.59
CA PHE A 113 -16.28 -1.92 -7.85
C PHE A 113 -16.60 -1.99 -9.34
N THR A 114 -16.26 -3.13 -9.96
CA THR A 114 -16.66 -3.45 -11.34
C THR A 114 -17.58 -4.66 -11.30
N GLU A 115 -18.70 -4.60 -12.01
CA GLU A 115 -19.53 -5.79 -12.20
C GLU A 115 -18.72 -6.87 -12.95
N PRO A 116 -18.83 -8.14 -12.55
CA PRO A 116 -18.14 -9.21 -13.27
C PRO A 116 -18.66 -9.28 -14.69
N SER A 117 -17.75 -9.18 -15.68
CA SER A 117 -18.10 -9.41 -17.08
C SER A 117 -18.37 -10.90 -17.29
N THR A 118 -19.64 -11.27 -17.34
CA THR A 118 -20.09 -12.61 -17.78
C THR A 118 -20.15 -12.74 -19.28
#